data_AF-A0A1R2AM24-F1
#
_entry.id   AF-A0A1R2AM24-F1
#
_cell.length_a   1.000
_cell.length_b   1.000
_cell.length_c   1.000
_cell.angle_alpha   90.00
_cell.angle_beta   90.00
_cell.angle_gamma   90.00
#
_symmetry.space_group_name_H-M   'P 1'
#
loop_
_entity.id
_entity.type
_entity.pdbx_description
1 polymer ?
#
loop_
_entity_poly.entity_id
_entity_poly.type
_entity_poly.pdbx_seq_one_letter_code
_entity_poly.pdbx_strand_id
1 'polypeptide(L)'
;MYPENLENENEDDSNLGFTNSESIRQKCGEIIRHKEIITNGHGSNNKDFVKDGISLILYNGTYNEKNVYLKVYYEKEVGKGNFKKAEKEIELYKFFSEFRNQYSFIEYYGTCFYKNNDQKQNIMLVMQIVENSLKNYLENRSVPIEEEKLKVMYEDLVNSFEFMHKERVYHLDIKPDNIMIDGNEKLYIIDFDVSVKDQIDKTRSVTVKGQACGTKGYAHPDIQKILDTKDDTLGYHKSDTDIFSLGMTFLHMAILSEFKNNLNLDENKNLLNTAIEKVKYNWAKDLIATMLMSRNKGVINWEKVKAKLPGNKTEEYNP
;
A
#
# COMPACT_ATOMS: atom_id res chain seq x y z
N MET A 1 25.43 14.30 -6.20
CA MET A 1 24.75 15.34 -6.98
C MET A 1 23.61 14.67 -7.71
N TYR A 2 22.38 15.03 -7.37
CA TYR A 2 21.20 14.55 -8.08
C TYR A 2 21.07 15.35 -9.39
N PRO A 3 20.55 14.76 -10.48
CA PRO A 3 20.44 15.48 -11.73
C PRO A 3 19.34 16.54 -11.60
N GLU A 4 19.74 17.77 -11.31
CA GLU A 4 18.94 18.95 -11.59
C GLU A 4 18.97 19.17 -13.12
N ASN A 5 17.79 19.38 -13.69
CA ASN A 5 17.49 19.60 -15.12
C ASN A 5 17.25 18.33 -15.95
N LEU A 6 15.97 17.92 -16.03
CA LEU A 6 15.43 16.92 -16.95
C LEU A 6 14.86 17.57 -18.22
N GLU A 7 15.51 18.60 -18.76
CA GLU A 7 15.08 19.24 -20.02
C GLU A 7 15.94 18.76 -21.20
N ASN A 8 15.24 18.23 -22.22
CA ASN A 8 15.69 17.87 -23.57
C ASN A 8 16.60 16.62 -23.66
N GLU A 9 16.43 15.68 -24.60
CA GLU A 9 16.23 15.84 -26.04
C GLU A 9 15.82 14.50 -26.68
N ASN A 10 14.96 14.56 -27.72
CA ASN A 10 14.74 13.58 -28.80
C ASN A 10 15.38 12.18 -28.70
N GLU A 11 14.67 11.18 -28.17
CA GLU A 11 14.92 9.78 -28.56
C GLU A 11 13.61 9.06 -28.86
N ASP A 12 13.58 8.41 -30.03
CA ASP A 12 12.56 7.48 -30.48
C ASP A 12 12.34 6.39 -29.41
N ASP A 13 11.19 6.40 -28.75
CA ASP A 13 10.74 5.39 -27.76
C ASP A 13 10.70 3.94 -28.33
N SER A 14 10.90 3.79 -29.64
CA SER A 14 10.86 2.52 -30.36
C SER A 14 12.09 1.64 -30.15
N ASN A 15 13.21 2.17 -29.63
CA ASN A 15 14.48 1.45 -29.53
C ASN A 15 15.12 1.49 -28.12
N LEU A 16 14.28 1.52 -27.09
CA LEU A 16 14.73 1.51 -25.70
C LEU A 16 15.32 0.13 -25.34
N GLY A 17 16.64 0.00 -25.44
CA GLY A 17 17.46 -1.15 -25.05
C GLY A 17 17.45 -1.46 -23.54
N PHE A 18 16.29 -1.47 -22.89
CA PHE A 18 16.15 -2.14 -21.60
C PHE A 18 16.35 -3.63 -21.84
N THR A 19 17.17 -4.24 -21.01
CA THR A 19 17.46 -5.68 -21.06
C THR A 19 16.22 -6.57 -20.86
N ASN A 20 15.06 -5.97 -20.49
CA ASN A 20 13.75 -6.62 -20.32
C ASN A 20 12.56 -5.81 -20.91
N SER A 21 12.77 -4.87 -21.84
CA SER A 21 11.74 -3.90 -22.29
C SER A 21 10.38 -4.52 -22.63
N GLU A 22 10.39 -5.67 -23.30
CA GLU A 22 9.17 -6.34 -23.78
C GLU A 22 8.32 -6.92 -22.63
N SER A 23 8.96 -7.51 -21.61
CA SER A 23 8.29 -8.01 -20.39
C SER A 23 7.63 -6.88 -19.60
N ILE A 24 8.28 -5.72 -19.50
CA ILE A 24 7.70 -4.59 -18.77
C ILE A 24 6.56 -3.95 -19.58
N ARG A 25 6.74 -3.77 -20.89
CA ARG A 25 5.71 -3.20 -21.77
C ARG A 25 4.40 -3.99 -21.72
N GLN A 26 4.47 -5.33 -21.66
CA GLN A 26 3.28 -6.18 -21.50
C GLN A 26 2.55 -5.94 -20.16
N LYS A 27 3.27 -5.56 -19.11
CA LYS A 27 2.72 -5.29 -17.78
C LYS A 27 2.19 -3.87 -17.60
N CYS A 28 2.54 -2.94 -18.50
CA CYS A 28 2.09 -1.55 -18.41
C CYS A 28 0.62 -1.40 -18.84
N GLY A 29 -0.08 -0.46 -18.23
CA GLY A 29 -1.44 -0.08 -18.65
C GLY A 29 -1.37 0.76 -19.92
N GLU A 30 -0.75 1.92 -19.79
CA GLU A 30 -0.49 2.89 -20.84
C GLU A 30 1.00 3.23 -20.84
N ILE A 31 1.60 3.43 -22.02
CA ILE A 31 2.97 3.93 -22.13
C ILE A 31 2.89 5.42 -22.42
N ILE A 32 3.42 6.21 -21.50
CA ILE A 32 3.42 7.67 -21.55
C ILE A 32 4.80 8.13 -22.02
N ARG A 33 4.86 9.09 -22.95
CA ARG A 33 6.13 9.65 -23.40
C ARG A 33 6.66 10.62 -22.36
N HIS A 34 7.96 10.61 -22.11
CA HIS A 34 8.59 11.47 -21.10
C HIS A 34 8.24 12.96 -21.30
N LYS A 35 8.20 13.44 -22.55
CA LYS A 35 7.86 14.84 -22.89
C LYS A 35 6.44 15.27 -22.51
N GLU A 36 5.55 14.32 -22.22
CA GLU A 36 4.17 14.60 -21.80
C GLU A 36 4.08 14.84 -20.29
N ILE A 37 5.17 14.61 -19.56
CA ILE A 37 5.25 14.73 -18.11
C ILE A 37 6.14 15.91 -17.75
N ILE A 38 5.64 16.77 -16.86
CA ILE A 38 6.41 17.86 -16.28
C ILE A 38 6.63 17.52 -14.81
N THR A 39 7.89 17.40 -14.37
CA THR A 39 8.23 17.22 -12.96
C THR A 39 8.26 18.57 -12.25
N ASN A 40 7.66 18.63 -11.06
CA ASN A 40 7.56 19.85 -10.28
C ASN A 40 8.34 19.71 -8.96
N GLY A 41 9.18 20.71 -8.65
CA GLY A 41 9.92 20.78 -7.39
C GLY A 41 11.09 19.79 -7.27
N HIS A 42 11.67 19.72 -6.07
CA HIS A 42 12.73 18.76 -5.78
C HIS A 42 12.15 17.41 -5.37
N GLY A 43 12.79 16.33 -5.83
CA GLY A 43 12.42 14.98 -5.46
C GLY A 43 12.50 14.77 -3.94
N SER A 44 11.53 14.04 -3.40
CA SER A 44 11.42 13.71 -1.98
C SER A 44 11.56 12.21 -1.74
N ASN A 45 11.76 11.83 -0.47
CA ASN A 45 11.75 10.44 -0.01
C ASN A 45 12.65 9.49 -0.81
N ASN A 46 13.97 9.74 -0.78
CA ASN A 46 14.94 8.90 -1.46
C ASN A 46 15.13 7.55 -0.75
N LYS A 47 14.95 6.46 -1.50
CA LYS A 47 15.19 5.09 -1.04
C LYS A 47 16.15 4.38 -1.97
N ASP A 48 17.29 3.97 -1.41
CA ASP A 48 18.37 3.31 -2.14
C ASP A 48 18.27 1.78 -2.06
N PHE A 49 18.15 1.13 -3.22
CA PHE A 49 18.16 -0.32 -3.35
C PHE A 49 19.53 -0.77 -3.87
N VAL A 50 20.54 -0.72 -2.99
CA VAL A 50 21.94 -0.99 -3.34
C VAL A 50 22.14 -2.33 -4.05
N LYS A 51 21.46 -3.39 -3.58
CA LYS A 51 21.53 -4.74 -4.18
C LYS A 51 20.98 -4.79 -5.60
N ASP A 52 20.03 -3.94 -5.92
CA ASP A 52 19.36 -3.87 -7.21
C ASP A 52 19.97 -2.80 -8.13
N GLY A 53 20.96 -2.04 -7.67
CA GLY A 53 21.60 -0.99 -8.47
C GLY A 53 20.66 0.16 -8.85
N ILE A 54 19.58 0.37 -8.10
CA ILE A 54 18.58 1.42 -8.36
C ILE A 54 18.32 2.30 -7.12
N SER A 55 17.76 3.49 -7.34
CA SER A 55 17.19 4.37 -6.31
C SER A 55 15.76 4.73 -6.65
N LEU A 56 14.94 4.98 -5.65
CA LEU A 56 13.57 5.46 -5.80
C LEU A 56 13.47 6.89 -5.27
N ILE A 57 12.89 7.77 -6.08
CA ILE A 57 12.64 9.17 -5.71
C ILE A 57 11.21 9.53 -6.15
N LEU A 58 10.53 10.32 -5.30
CA LEU A 58 9.13 10.67 -5.46
C LEU A 58 9.01 12.15 -5.87
N TYR A 59 8.18 12.44 -6.87
CA TYR A 59 7.93 13.81 -7.35
C TYR A 59 6.44 14.06 -7.44
N ASN A 60 6.08 15.33 -7.36
CA ASN A 60 4.82 15.81 -7.91
C ASN A 60 5.09 16.26 -9.36
N GLY A 61 4.06 16.27 -10.19
CA GLY A 61 4.19 16.69 -11.57
C GLY A 61 2.87 17.01 -12.23
N THR A 62 2.90 17.16 -13.55
CA THR A 62 1.72 17.37 -14.39
C THR A 62 1.76 16.40 -15.57
N TYR A 63 0.63 15.77 -15.88
CA TYR A 63 0.41 14.95 -17.08
C TYR A 63 -1.00 15.22 -17.61
N ASN A 64 -1.13 15.55 -18.90
CA ASN A 64 -2.41 15.92 -19.53
C ASN A 64 -3.21 16.97 -18.72
N GLU A 65 -2.55 18.06 -18.33
CA GLU A 65 -3.11 19.16 -17.52
C GLU A 65 -3.58 18.76 -16.10
N LYS A 66 -3.39 17.51 -15.69
CA LYS A 66 -3.69 17.02 -14.34
C LYS A 66 -2.45 17.02 -13.47
N ASN A 67 -2.59 17.40 -12.21
CA ASN A 67 -1.56 17.15 -11.21
C ASN A 67 -1.44 15.64 -10.98
N VAL A 68 -0.20 15.15 -10.93
CA VAL A 68 0.11 13.73 -10.77
C VAL A 68 1.19 13.51 -9.74
N TYR A 69 1.17 12.32 -9.16
CA TYR A 69 2.24 11.80 -8.35
C TYR A 69 3.13 10.88 -9.19
N LEU A 70 4.44 11.04 -9.07
CA LEU A 70 5.43 10.38 -9.90
C LEU A 70 6.36 9.55 -8.99
N LYS A 71 6.30 8.23 -9.14
CA LYS A 71 7.19 7.29 -8.44
C LYS A 71 8.27 6.85 -9.42
N VAL A 72 9.49 7.34 -9.25
CA VAL A 72 10.57 7.19 -10.24
C VAL A 72 11.68 6.29 -9.71
N TYR A 73 11.91 5.19 -10.42
CA TYR A 73 13.02 4.27 -10.22
C TYR A 73 14.16 4.64 -11.16
N TYR A 74 15.30 5.04 -10.58
CA TYR A 74 16.50 5.44 -11.30
C TYR A 74 17.57 4.34 -11.25
N GLU A 75 18.18 4.04 -12.38
CA GLU A 75 19.42 3.27 -12.43
C GLU A 75 20.59 4.07 -11.87
N LYS A 76 21.45 3.43 -11.06
CA LYS A 76 22.65 4.07 -10.49
C LYS A 76 23.84 4.04 -11.43
N GLU A 77 24.04 2.91 -12.10
CA GLU A 77 25.14 2.66 -13.04
C GLU A 77 24.58 2.04 -14.32
N VAL A 78 25.01 2.55 -15.47
CA VAL A 78 24.48 2.18 -16.79
C VAL A 78 24.47 0.66 -17.00
N GLY A 79 23.29 0.12 -17.29
CA GLY A 79 23.06 -1.30 -17.56
C GLY A 79 23.13 -2.23 -16.34
N LYS A 80 23.19 -1.70 -15.11
CA LYS A 80 23.27 -2.49 -13.88
C LYS A 80 22.00 -2.42 -13.01
N GLY A 81 20.99 -1.66 -13.42
CA GLY A 81 19.72 -1.56 -12.70
C GLY A 81 18.85 -2.82 -12.83
N ASN A 82 18.41 -3.36 -11.70
CA ASN A 82 17.42 -4.43 -11.64
C ASN A 82 16.03 -3.86 -11.30
N PHE A 83 15.18 -3.75 -12.31
CA PHE A 83 13.85 -3.13 -12.19
C PHE A 83 12.72 -4.09 -11.83
N LYS A 84 13.01 -5.35 -11.50
CA LYS A 84 11.98 -6.37 -11.20
C LYS A 84 10.99 -5.93 -10.12
N LYS A 85 11.41 -5.09 -9.18
CA LYS A 85 10.52 -4.51 -8.17
C LYS A 85 9.51 -3.53 -8.78
N ALA A 86 9.99 -2.57 -9.57
CA ALA A 86 9.14 -1.63 -10.30
C ALA A 86 8.13 -2.36 -11.21
N GLU A 87 8.59 -3.41 -11.91
CA GLU A 87 7.71 -4.23 -12.78
C GLU A 87 6.53 -4.85 -12.03
N LYS A 88 6.78 -5.39 -10.82
CA LYS A 88 5.72 -5.97 -9.99
C LYS A 88 4.73 -4.90 -9.53
N GLU A 89 5.24 -3.73 -9.16
CA GLU A 89 4.41 -2.64 -8.69
C GLU A 89 3.53 -2.08 -9.82
N ILE A 90 4.07 -1.94 -11.03
CA ILE A 90 3.32 -1.56 -12.23
C ILE A 90 2.16 -2.52 -12.50
N GLU A 91 2.39 -3.84 -12.41
CA GLU A 91 1.35 -4.84 -12.62
C GLU A 91 0.19 -4.65 -11.63
N LEU A 92 0.50 -4.41 -10.36
CA LEU A 92 -0.51 -4.23 -9.31
C LEU A 92 -1.28 -2.91 -9.46
N TYR A 93 -0.59 -1.79 -9.73
CA TYR A 93 -1.28 -0.52 -9.97
C TYR A 93 -2.16 -0.57 -11.21
N LYS A 94 -1.67 -1.11 -12.33
CA LYS A 94 -2.47 -1.32 -13.53
C LYS A 94 -3.74 -2.08 -13.20
N PHE A 95 -3.60 -3.24 -12.56
CA PHE A 95 -4.70 -4.13 -12.27
C PHE A 95 -5.73 -3.48 -11.32
N PHE A 96 -5.30 -2.97 -10.16
CA PHE A 96 -6.23 -2.43 -9.17
C PHE A 96 -6.88 -1.12 -9.59
N SER A 97 -6.22 -0.33 -10.45
CA SER A 97 -6.79 0.92 -10.94
C SER A 97 -8.03 0.70 -11.82
N GLU A 98 -8.19 -0.47 -12.43
CA GLU A 98 -9.41 -0.84 -13.16
C GLU A 98 -10.65 -0.89 -12.24
N PHE A 99 -10.43 -1.09 -10.93
CA PHE A 99 -11.50 -1.23 -9.93
C PHE A 99 -11.65 0.00 -9.00
N ARG A 100 -10.97 1.12 -9.30
CA ARG A 100 -10.97 2.36 -8.47
C ARG A 100 -12.34 3.02 -8.22
N ASN A 101 -13.33 2.68 -9.05
CA ASN A 101 -14.70 3.17 -8.91
C ASN A 101 -15.51 2.36 -7.88
N GLN A 102 -15.05 1.16 -7.53
CA GLN A 102 -15.72 0.25 -6.59
C GLN A 102 -14.97 0.13 -5.26
N TYR A 103 -13.65 0.32 -5.29
CA TYR A 103 -12.77 0.15 -4.15
C TYR A 103 -11.81 1.34 -3.99
N SER A 104 -11.13 1.39 -2.85
CA SER A 104 -10.17 2.42 -2.46
C SER A 104 -8.82 2.27 -3.18
N PHE A 105 -8.79 2.22 -4.51
CA PHE A 105 -7.55 2.18 -5.29
C PHE A 105 -7.30 3.49 -6.03
N ILE A 106 -6.03 3.86 -6.15
CA ILE A 106 -5.64 5.09 -6.84
C ILE A 106 -5.77 4.95 -8.37
N GLU A 107 -6.07 6.05 -9.05
CA GLU A 107 -5.98 6.08 -10.51
C GLU A 107 -4.52 5.98 -10.95
N TYR A 108 -4.24 5.05 -11.87
CA TYR A 108 -2.93 4.83 -12.46
C TYR A 108 -3.00 5.21 -13.93
N TYR A 109 -2.25 6.23 -14.32
CA TYR A 109 -2.29 6.79 -15.66
C TYR A 109 -1.40 6.03 -16.63
N GLY A 110 -0.27 5.48 -16.15
CA GLY A 110 0.62 4.71 -17.01
C GLY A 110 2.07 4.71 -16.54
N THR A 111 2.93 4.20 -17.41
CA THR A 111 4.38 4.13 -17.19
C THR A 111 5.11 4.93 -18.24
N CYS A 112 6.08 5.72 -17.82
CA CYS A 112 7.08 6.31 -18.70
C CYS A 112 8.42 5.61 -18.53
N PHE A 113 9.05 5.25 -19.65
CA PHE A 113 10.40 4.70 -19.72
C PHE A 113 11.29 5.73 -20.41
N TYR A 114 12.44 6.03 -19.83
CA TYR A 114 13.36 6.99 -20.46
C TYR A 114 14.80 6.73 -20.04
N LYS A 115 15.73 7.19 -20.86
CA LYS A 115 17.12 7.36 -20.47
C LYS A 115 17.36 8.81 -20.07
N ASN A 116 18.13 9.02 -19.01
CA ASN A 116 18.59 10.37 -18.67
C ASN A 116 19.87 10.72 -19.45
N ASN A 117 20.36 11.95 -19.23
CA ASN A 117 21.55 12.48 -19.90
C ASN A 117 22.81 11.63 -19.69
N ASP A 118 22.88 10.88 -18.59
CA ASP A 118 23.98 9.95 -18.27
C ASP A 118 23.78 8.56 -18.91
N GLN A 119 22.82 8.41 -19.83
CA GLN A 119 22.42 7.15 -20.48
C GLN A 119 21.91 6.08 -19.52
N LYS A 120 21.53 6.46 -18.29
CA LYS A 120 20.98 5.54 -17.29
C LYS A 120 19.49 5.35 -17.51
N GLN A 121 19.04 4.12 -17.35
CA GLN A 121 17.66 3.72 -17.56
C GLN A 121 16.78 4.10 -16.36
N ASN A 122 15.58 4.62 -16.62
CA ASN A 122 14.64 5.02 -15.57
C ASN A 122 13.22 4.58 -15.91
N ILE A 123 12.46 4.26 -14.86
CA ILE A 123 11.04 3.90 -14.94
C ILE A 123 10.25 4.84 -14.04
N MET A 124 9.25 5.50 -14.60
CA MET A 124 8.38 6.43 -13.90
C MET A 124 6.95 5.90 -13.92
N LEU A 125 6.37 5.68 -12.75
CA LEU A 125 4.95 5.39 -12.58
C LEU A 125 4.20 6.71 -12.41
N VAL A 126 3.19 6.94 -13.23
CA VAL A 126 2.35 8.15 -13.23
C VAL A 126 1.00 7.80 -12.64
N MET A 127 0.64 8.42 -11.52
CA MET A 127 -0.60 8.13 -10.79
C MET A 127 -1.30 9.40 -10.32
N GLN A 128 -2.58 9.28 -9.96
CA GLN A 128 -3.33 10.35 -9.31
C GLN A 128 -2.57 10.84 -8.07
N ILE A 129 -2.55 12.16 -7.89
CA ILE A 129 -2.09 12.76 -6.65
C ILE A 129 -3.27 12.83 -5.66
N VAL A 130 -3.00 12.46 -4.41
CA VAL A 130 -3.93 12.64 -3.29
C VAL A 130 -3.19 13.45 -2.23
N GLU A 131 -3.83 14.49 -1.71
CA GLU A 131 -3.15 15.57 -0.99
C GLU A 131 -2.57 15.15 0.36
N ASN A 132 -3.21 14.19 1.04
CA ASN A 132 -2.85 13.88 2.40
C ASN A 132 -2.81 12.38 2.67
N SER A 133 -1.88 11.96 3.53
CA SER A 133 -1.90 10.62 4.10
C SER A 133 -2.92 10.54 5.22
N LEU A 134 -3.50 9.35 5.44
CA LEU A 134 -4.38 9.09 6.56
C LEU A 134 -3.65 9.36 7.87
N LYS A 135 -2.35 9.06 7.96
CA LYS A 135 -1.54 9.42 9.14
C LYS A 135 -1.59 10.92 9.45
N ASN A 136 -1.24 11.75 8.48
CA ASN A 136 -1.24 13.20 8.66
C ASN A 136 -2.65 13.70 8.99
N TYR A 137 -3.68 13.12 8.37
CA TYR A 137 -5.06 13.41 8.70
C TYR A 137 -5.39 13.08 10.16
N LEU A 138 -4.97 11.92 10.68
CA LEU A 138 -5.19 11.55 12.09
C LEU A 138 -4.40 12.44 13.06
N GLU A 139 -3.14 12.74 12.76
CA GLU A 139 -2.26 13.56 13.62
C GLU A 139 -2.74 15.02 13.75
N ASN A 140 -3.40 15.55 12.72
CA ASN A 140 -3.94 16.91 12.74
C ASN A 140 -5.36 17.01 13.35
N ARG A 141 -5.93 15.90 13.83
CA ARG A 141 -7.25 15.89 14.47
C ARG A 141 -7.15 15.96 15.98
N SER A 142 -7.95 16.85 16.55
CA SER A 142 -8.17 16.96 18.00
C SER A 142 -9.40 16.20 18.49
N VAL A 143 -10.30 15.80 17.57
CA VAL A 143 -11.54 15.10 17.90
C VAL A 143 -11.68 13.80 17.09
N PRO A 144 -12.21 12.73 17.70
CA PRO A 144 -12.48 11.47 17.01
C PRO A 144 -13.31 11.67 15.74
N ILE A 145 -13.14 10.76 14.78
CA ILE A 145 -13.95 10.74 13.57
C ILE A 145 -15.42 10.45 13.94
N GLU A 146 -16.34 11.14 13.27
CA GLU A 146 -17.77 10.93 13.44
C GLU A 146 -18.17 9.50 13.04
N GLU A 147 -19.18 8.95 13.69
CA GLU A 147 -19.51 7.53 13.56
C GLU A 147 -19.82 7.13 12.12
N GLU A 148 -20.66 7.90 11.43
CA GLU A 148 -21.10 7.66 10.06
C GLU A 148 -19.92 7.68 9.08
N LYS A 149 -19.00 8.64 9.24
CA LYS A 149 -17.77 8.71 8.43
C LYS A 149 -16.86 7.51 8.70
N LEU A 150 -16.69 7.16 9.97
CA LEU A 150 -15.87 6.02 10.37
C LEU A 150 -16.42 4.69 9.82
N LYS A 151 -17.75 4.53 9.79
CA LYS A 151 -18.42 3.37 9.18
C LYS A 151 -18.04 3.22 7.71
N VAL A 152 -18.21 4.29 6.93
CA VAL A 152 -17.89 4.30 5.49
C VAL A 152 -16.42 4.00 5.26
N MET A 153 -15.53 4.69 5.99
CA MET A 153 -14.08 4.48 5.86
C MET A 153 -13.66 3.03 6.17
N TYR A 154 -14.23 2.42 7.22
CA TYR A 154 -13.92 1.03 7.57
C TYR A 154 -14.47 0.05 6.55
N GLU A 155 -15.70 0.28 6.07
CA GLU A 155 -16.32 -0.56 5.05
C GLU A 155 -15.52 -0.53 3.74
N ASP A 156 -15.16 0.67 3.27
CA ASP A 156 -14.35 0.87 2.06
C ASP A 156 -13.03 0.11 2.12
N LEU A 157 -12.31 0.23 3.24
CA LEU A 157 -11.03 -0.47 3.41
C LEU A 157 -11.21 -1.98 3.58
N VAL A 158 -12.20 -2.44 4.35
CA VAL A 158 -12.48 -3.89 4.49
C VAL A 158 -12.81 -4.51 3.14
N ASN A 159 -13.69 -3.88 2.36
CA ASN A 159 -14.06 -4.37 1.03
C ASN A 159 -12.86 -4.36 0.06
N SER A 160 -12.02 -3.32 0.10
CA SER A 160 -10.84 -3.20 -0.76
C SER A 160 -9.78 -4.26 -0.45
N PHE A 161 -9.45 -4.48 0.83
CA PHE A 161 -8.47 -5.50 1.21
C PHE A 161 -9.02 -6.93 1.09
N GLU A 162 -10.33 -7.14 1.28
CA GLU A 162 -10.98 -8.40 0.93
C GLU A 162 -10.82 -8.69 -0.57
N PHE A 163 -11.06 -7.69 -1.43
CA PHE A 163 -10.88 -7.82 -2.87
C PHE A 163 -9.43 -8.14 -3.24
N MET A 164 -8.45 -7.45 -2.65
CA MET A 164 -7.03 -7.80 -2.84
C MET A 164 -6.75 -9.26 -2.49
N HIS A 165 -7.26 -9.76 -1.37
CA HIS A 165 -7.05 -11.15 -0.94
C HIS A 165 -7.75 -12.16 -1.85
N LYS A 166 -8.93 -11.82 -2.40
CA LYS A 166 -9.62 -12.63 -3.43
C LYS A 166 -8.76 -12.76 -4.69
N GLU A 167 -8.08 -11.68 -5.07
CA GLU A 167 -7.09 -11.63 -6.16
C GLU A 167 -5.70 -12.14 -5.75
N ARG A 168 -5.57 -12.70 -4.53
CA ARG A 168 -4.35 -13.28 -3.94
C ARG A 168 -3.19 -12.33 -3.84
N VAL A 169 -3.50 -11.04 -3.75
CA VAL A 169 -2.53 -10.00 -3.44
C VAL A 169 -2.63 -9.67 -1.97
N TYR A 170 -1.49 -9.72 -1.29
CA TYR A 170 -1.35 -9.34 0.11
C TYR A 170 -0.51 -8.08 0.18
N HIS A 171 -1.00 -7.08 0.90
CA HIS A 171 -0.38 -5.75 0.94
C HIS A 171 0.91 -5.77 1.77
N LEU A 172 0.85 -6.40 2.95
CA LEU A 172 1.92 -6.65 3.93
C LEU A 172 2.54 -5.44 4.62
N ASP A 173 2.20 -4.20 4.20
CA ASP A 173 2.56 -2.98 4.93
C ASP A 173 1.36 -2.03 5.11
N ILE A 174 0.24 -2.55 5.63
CA ILE A 174 -0.95 -1.73 5.90
C ILE A 174 -0.71 -0.86 7.13
N LYS A 175 -0.83 0.46 6.93
CA LYS A 175 -0.69 1.50 7.96
C LYS A 175 -1.28 2.81 7.44
N PRO A 176 -1.56 3.79 8.32
CA PRO A 176 -2.03 5.11 7.91
C PRO A 176 -1.13 5.87 6.92
N ASP A 177 0.20 5.62 6.90
CA ASP A 177 1.09 6.25 5.92
C ASP A 177 0.84 5.76 4.48
N ASN A 178 0.34 4.53 4.32
CA ASN A 178 0.11 3.87 3.01
C ASN A 178 -1.37 3.91 2.58
N ILE A 179 -2.16 4.78 3.23
CA ILE A 179 -3.53 5.06 2.85
C ILE A 179 -3.61 6.58 2.68
N MET A 180 -3.99 7.03 1.51
CA MET A 180 -4.21 8.44 1.23
C MET A 180 -5.68 8.81 1.44
N ILE A 181 -5.94 10.08 1.71
CA ILE A 181 -7.28 10.63 1.90
C ILE A 181 -7.42 11.95 1.13
N ASP A 182 -8.49 12.07 0.34
CA ASP A 182 -8.77 13.30 -0.41
C ASP A 182 -9.65 14.29 0.38
N GLY A 183 -9.93 15.45 -0.22
CA GLY A 183 -10.76 16.49 0.40
C GLY A 183 -12.22 16.09 0.65
N ASN A 184 -12.69 15.01 0.03
CA ASN A 184 -14.02 14.43 0.29
C ASN A 184 -13.96 13.28 1.30
N GLU A 185 -12.82 13.11 1.99
CA GLU A 185 -12.56 12.04 2.95
C GLU A 185 -12.63 10.62 2.33
N LYS A 186 -12.50 10.49 1.00
CA LYS A 186 -12.38 9.20 0.33
C LYS A 186 -10.96 8.66 0.48
N LEU A 187 -10.86 7.36 0.75
CA LEU A 187 -9.60 6.67 1.01
C LEU A 187 -9.04 5.98 -0.24
N TYR A 188 -7.71 5.95 -0.34
CA TYR A 188 -6.97 5.34 -1.44
C TYR A 188 -5.74 4.56 -0.92
N ILE A 189 -5.67 3.28 -1.20
CA ILE A 189 -4.56 2.39 -0.87
C ILE A 189 -3.41 2.66 -1.84
N ILE A 190 -2.20 2.82 -1.30
CA ILE A 190 -0.97 3.06 -2.06
C ILE A 190 0.18 2.18 -1.55
N ASP A 191 1.29 2.21 -2.29
CA ASP A 191 2.59 1.61 -1.93
C ASP A 191 2.60 0.07 -1.88
N PHE A 192 2.47 -0.54 -3.07
CA PHE A 192 2.57 -1.99 -3.26
C PHE A 192 4.02 -2.53 -3.28
N ASP A 193 4.97 -1.75 -2.75
CA ASP A 193 6.41 -1.97 -2.77
C ASP A 193 6.83 -3.37 -2.28
N VAL A 194 6.14 -3.86 -1.25
CA VAL A 194 6.43 -5.14 -0.60
C VAL A 194 5.32 -6.17 -0.78
N SER A 195 4.29 -5.82 -1.55
CA SER A 195 3.13 -6.68 -1.77
C SER A 195 3.52 -7.94 -2.53
N VAL A 196 2.79 -9.01 -2.26
CA VAL A 196 3.02 -10.32 -2.87
C VAL A 196 1.76 -10.82 -3.51
N LYS A 197 1.88 -11.30 -4.76
CA LYS A 197 0.84 -12.02 -5.51
C LYS A 197 1.20 -13.49 -5.58
N ASP A 198 0.39 -14.36 -4.98
CA ASP A 198 0.62 -15.80 -5.00
C ASP A 198 0.10 -16.43 -6.31
N GLN A 199 0.94 -17.19 -7.02
CA GLN A 199 0.62 -17.74 -8.36
C GLN A 199 -0.06 -19.11 -8.36
N ILE A 200 -0.16 -19.80 -7.21
CA ILE A 200 -0.61 -21.21 -7.15
C ILE A 200 -1.97 -21.32 -6.46
N ASP A 201 -2.89 -22.10 -7.06
CA ASP A 201 -4.14 -22.62 -6.49
C ASP A 201 -3.92 -23.58 -5.30
N LYS A 202 -3.17 -23.17 -4.29
CA LYS A 202 -3.19 -23.85 -2.99
C LYS A 202 -4.22 -23.13 -2.14
N THR A 203 -5.39 -23.73 -2.03
CA THR A 203 -6.61 -23.31 -1.31
C THR A 203 -6.44 -23.07 0.21
N ARG A 204 -5.26 -22.66 0.69
CA ARG A 204 -5.04 -22.37 2.11
C ARG A 204 -4.04 -21.25 2.28
N SER A 205 -4.45 -20.29 3.11
CA SER A 205 -3.63 -19.55 4.05
C SER A 205 -2.12 -19.83 3.98
N VAL A 206 -1.39 -19.07 3.17
CA VAL A 206 0.02 -19.37 2.87
C VAL A 206 0.91 -18.90 4.01
N THR A 207 1.63 -19.84 4.61
CA THR A 207 2.72 -19.53 5.54
C THR A 207 4.02 -19.35 4.76
N VAL A 208 4.71 -18.23 4.95
CA VAL A 208 5.99 -17.94 4.27
C VAL A 208 7.12 -17.79 5.27
N LYS A 209 8.30 -18.33 4.92
CA LYS A 209 9.57 -18.18 5.64
C LYS A 209 10.48 -17.22 4.89
N GLY A 210 11.33 -16.48 5.62
CA GLY A 210 12.42 -15.67 5.04
C GLY A 210 12.04 -14.46 4.20
N GLN A 211 10.86 -13.87 4.40
CA GLN A 211 10.43 -12.68 3.65
C GLN A 211 9.46 -11.81 4.45
N ALA A 212 9.83 -11.42 5.68
CA ALA A 212 8.99 -10.54 6.50
C ALA A 212 9.20 -9.07 6.13
N CYS A 213 8.10 -8.34 6.00
CA CYS A 213 8.04 -6.91 5.78
C CYS A 213 6.83 -6.36 6.56
N GLY A 214 6.89 -5.07 6.90
CA GLY A 214 5.86 -4.41 7.69
C GLY A 214 6.44 -3.32 8.58
N THR A 215 5.57 -2.46 9.10
CA THR A 215 5.96 -1.31 9.90
C THR A 215 5.73 -1.53 11.39
N LYS A 216 6.75 -1.19 12.21
CA LYS A 216 6.66 -1.26 13.66
C LYS A 216 5.46 -0.47 14.19
N GLY A 217 4.73 -1.05 15.14
CA GLY A 217 3.50 -0.47 15.69
C GLY A 217 2.21 -0.98 15.02
N TYR A 218 2.29 -1.42 13.76
CA TYR A 218 1.13 -1.93 13.00
C TYR A 218 1.28 -3.39 12.61
N ALA A 219 2.50 -3.83 12.31
CA ALA A 219 2.78 -5.17 11.84
C ALA A 219 2.34 -6.25 12.85
N HIS A 220 1.91 -7.39 12.31
CA HIS A 220 1.58 -8.59 13.08
C HIS A 220 2.73 -9.01 14.02
N PRO A 221 2.45 -9.54 15.23
CA PRO A 221 3.49 -9.93 16.19
C PRO A 221 4.55 -10.87 15.60
N ASP A 222 4.14 -11.88 14.83
CA ASP A 222 5.07 -12.80 14.16
C ASP A 222 6.00 -12.08 13.17
N ILE A 223 5.48 -11.09 12.42
CA ILE A 223 6.30 -10.26 11.52
C ILE A 223 7.30 -9.46 12.34
N GLN A 224 6.84 -8.78 13.39
CA GLN A 224 7.70 -7.98 14.24
C GLN A 224 8.81 -8.83 14.87
N LYS A 225 8.48 -10.03 15.34
CA LYS A 225 9.46 -10.99 15.87
C LYS A 225 10.51 -11.36 14.83
N ILE A 226 10.12 -11.66 13.59
CA ILE A 226 11.07 -11.95 12.50
C ILE A 226 11.96 -10.74 12.22
N LEU A 227 11.40 -9.53 12.18
CA LEU A 227 12.16 -8.30 11.93
C LEU A 227 13.18 -8.02 13.04
N ASP A 228 12.80 -8.25 14.30
CA ASP A 228 13.65 -8.01 15.47
C ASP A 228 14.76 -9.07 15.63
N THR A 229 14.44 -10.35 15.45
CA THR A 229 15.41 -11.45 15.61
C THR A 229 16.20 -11.76 14.35
N LYS A 230 15.71 -11.34 13.17
CA LYS A 230 16.20 -11.74 11.85
C LYS A 230 16.19 -13.27 11.63
N ASP A 231 15.33 -13.98 12.36
CA ASP A 231 15.14 -15.43 12.20
C ASP A 231 14.21 -15.70 11.02
N ASP A 232 14.81 -16.06 9.88
CA ASP A 232 14.12 -16.36 8.64
C ASP A 232 13.40 -17.72 8.64
N THR A 233 13.59 -18.54 9.69
CA THR A 233 12.96 -19.85 9.81
C THR A 233 11.52 -19.78 10.33
N LEU A 234 11.17 -18.66 10.97
CA LEU A 234 9.82 -18.38 11.47
C LEU A 234 8.88 -18.09 10.30
N GLY A 235 7.68 -18.67 10.38
CA GLY A 235 6.66 -18.53 9.36
C GLY A 235 5.49 -17.69 9.86
N TYR A 236 4.94 -16.85 8.99
CA TYR A 236 3.76 -16.05 9.27
C TYR A 236 2.70 -16.27 8.19
N HIS A 237 1.42 -15.99 8.51
CA HIS A 237 0.32 -16.09 7.57
C HIS A 237 0.00 -14.73 6.95
N LYS A 238 0.04 -14.63 5.61
CA LYS A 238 -0.10 -13.36 4.90
C LYS A 238 -1.45 -12.67 5.13
N SER A 239 -2.56 -13.41 5.05
CA SER A 239 -3.89 -12.81 5.25
C SER A 239 -4.10 -12.33 6.68
N ASP A 240 -3.68 -13.14 7.68
CA ASP A 240 -3.74 -12.72 9.09
C ASP A 240 -2.90 -11.47 9.35
N THR A 241 -1.76 -11.34 8.67
CA THR A 241 -0.88 -10.18 8.76
C THR A 241 -1.56 -8.90 8.29
N ASP A 242 -2.23 -8.95 7.13
CA ASP A 242 -2.97 -7.80 6.61
C ASP A 242 -4.20 -7.46 7.49
N ILE A 243 -4.99 -8.46 7.87
CA ILE A 243 -6.16 -8.26 8.74
C ILE A 243 -5.74 -7.65 10.09
N PHE A 244 -4.62 -8.11 10.65
CA PHE A 244 -4.07 -7.54 11.89
C PHE A 244 -3.69 -6.08 11.70
N SER A 245 -2.92 -5.79 10.65
CA SER A 245 -2.36 -4.46 10.40
C SER A 245 -3.47 -3.45 10.08
N LEU A 246 -4.54 -3.89 9.39
CA LEU A 246 -5.76 -3.11 9.19
C LEU A 246 -6.51 -2.88 10.52
N GLY A 247 -6.59 -3.89 11.39
CA GLY A 247 -7.17 -3.74 12.74
C GLY A 247 -6.41 -2.72 13.60
N MET A 248 -5.07 -2.70 13.53
CA MET A 248 -4.24 -1.68 14.19
C MET A 248 -4.46 -0.29 13.59
N THR A 249 -4.62 -0.20 12.27
CA THR A 249 -4.95 1.04 11.56
C THR A 249 -6.30 1.59 12.00
N PHE A 250 -7.32 0.73 12.09
CA PHE A 250 -8.65 1.09 12.61
C PHE A 250 -8.57 1.52 14.08
N LEU A 251 -7.81 0.81 14.91
CA LEU A 251 -7.60 1.25 16.29
C LEU A 251 -7.03 2.67 16.35
N HIS A 252 -6.01 2.98 15.54
CA HIS A 252 -5.46 4.33 15.46
C HIS A 252 -6.50 5.35 15.00
N MET A 253 -7.30 5.05 13.97
CA MET A 253 -8.39 5.93 13.53
C MET A 253 -9.42 6.22 14.63
N ALA A 254 -9.73 5.21 15.46
CA ALA A 254 -10.74 5.30 16.51
C ALA A 254 -10.29 6.06 17.77
N ILE A 255 -9.00 6.00 18.13
CA ILE A 255 -8.48 6.58 19.39
C ILE A 255 -7.46 7.72 19.17
N LEU A 256 -7.12 8.04 17.91
CA LEU A 256 -6.25 9.15 17.50
C LEU A 256 -4.94 9.21 18.30
N SER A 257 -4.65 10.35 18.93
CA SER A 257 -3.43 10.63 19.70
C SER A 257 -3.22 9.70 20.90
N GLU A 258 -4.24 8.95 21.32
CA GLU A 258 -4.07 7.94 22.37
C GLU A 258 -3.43 6.64 21.87
N PHE A 259 -3.29 6.49 20.55
CA PHE A 259 -2.58 5.38 19.95
C PHE A 259 -1.10 5.42 20.33
N LYS A 260 -0.55 4.27 20.71
CA LYS A 260 0.85 4.15 21.13
C LYS A 260 1.58 3.18 20.23
N ASN A 261 2.84 3.52 19.96
CA ASN A 261 3.76 2.57 19.35
C ASN A 261 3.91 1.33 20.25
N ASN A 262 4.10 0.16 19.64
CA ASN A 262 4.29 -1.15 20.28
C ASN A 262 3.03 -1.84 20.84
N LEU A 263 1.82 -1.30 20.66
CA LEU A 263 0.58 -2.01 21.02
C LEU A 263 0.44 -3.34 20.25
N ASN A 264 1.09 -3.47 19.10
CA ASN A 264 1.14 -4.68 18.30
C ASN A 264 1.95 -5.83 18.91
N LEU A 265 2.76 -5.61 19.97
CA LEU A 265 3.59 -6.69 20.56
C LEU A 265 2.76 -7.65 21.42
N ASP A 266 3.22 -8.89 21.57
CA ASP A 266 2.53 -9.90 22.41
C ASP A 266 2.64 -9.59 23.91
N GLU A 267 3.79 -9.09 24.37
CA GLU A 267 3.99 -8.61 25.74
C GLU A 267 3.03 -7.47 26.13
N ASN A 268 2.55 -6.71 25.14
CA ASN A 268 1.68 -5.56 25.34
C ASN A 268 0.18 -5.88 25.16
N LYS A 269 -0.22 -7.15 25.16
CA LYS A 269 -1.62 -7.55 24.97
C LYS A 269 -2.61 -6.88 25.92
N ASN A 270 -2.24 -6.70 27.19
CA ASN A 270 -3.09 -6.00 28.17
C ASN A 270 -3.23 -4.51 27.86
N LEU A 271 -2.16 -3.86 27.38
CA LEU A 271 -2.19 -2.47 26.94
C LEU A 271 -3.04 -2.32 25.68
N LEU A 272 -2.94 -3.26 24.74
CA LEU A 272 -3.78 -3.31 23.56
C LEU A 272 -5.26 -3.44 23.92
N ASN A 273 -5.62 -4.37 24.82
CA ASN A 273 -7.01 -4.50 25.30
C ASN A 273 -7.51 -3.20 25.94
N THR A 274 -6.68 -2.56 26.76
CA THR A 274 -7.01 -1.26 27.36
C THR A 274 -7.23 -0.18 26.28
N ALA A 275 -6.45 -0.18 25.21
CA ALA A 275 -6.62 0.74 24.09
C ALA A 275 -7.93 0.47 23.31
N ILE A 276 -8.27 -0.81 23.09
CA ILE A 276 -9.54 -1.21 22.45
C ILE A 276 -10.74 -0.74 23.28
N GLU A 277 -10.66 -0.80 24.61
CA GLU A 277 -11.76 -0.35 25.47
C GLU A 277 -12.08 1.14 25.35
N LYS A 278 -11.11 1.95 24.91
CA LYS A 278 -11.28 3.38 24.66
C LYS A 278 -12.03 3.69 23.35
N VAL A 279 -12.21 2.70 22.48
CA VAL A 279 -12.96 2.89 21.24
C VAL A 279 -14.40 3.30 21.57
N LYS A 280 -14.79 4.49 21.11
CA LYS A 280 -16.06 5.16 21.43
C LYS A 280 -17.29 4.37 20.96
N TYR A 281 -17.23 3.79 19.75
CA TYR A 281 -18.38 3.13 19.13
C TYR A 281 -18.30 1.62 19.29
N ASN A 282 -19.35 1.00 19.85
CA ASN A 282 -19.33 -0.44 20.17
C ASN A 282 -19.12 -1.33 18.94
N TRP A 283 -19.75 -1.01 17.81
CA TRP A 283 -19.57 -1.78 16.57
C TRP A 283 -18.10 -1.73 16.10
N ALA A 284 -17.45 -0.57 16.21
CA ALA A 284 -16.05 -0.40 15.84
C ALA A 284 -15.14 -1.15 16.80
N LYS A 285 -15.44 -1.11 18.10
CA LYS A 285 -14.74 -1.89 19.14
C LYS A 285 -14.80 -3.39 18.82
N ASP A 286 -15.99 -3.91 18.55
CA ASP A 286 -16.22 -5.33 18.24
C ASP A 286 -15.50 -5.76 16.96
N LEU A 287 -15.54 -4.93 15.91
CA LEU A 287 -14.83 -5.15 14.65
C LEU A 287 -13.31 -5.19 14.89
N ILE A 288 -12.75 -4.17 15.53
CA ILE A 288 -11.31 -4.06 15.82
C ILE A 288 -10.86 -5.26 16.68
N ALA A 289 -11.58 -5.58 17.75
CA ALA A 289 -11.27 -6.73 18.60
C ALA A 289 -11.28 -8.04 17.80
N THR A 290 -12.25 -8.21 16.90
CA THR A 290 -12.37 -9.39 16.02
C THR A 290 -11.19 -9.48 15.05
N MET A 291 -10.81 -8.38 14.40
CA MET A 291 -9.67 -8.36 13.47
C MET A 291 -8.36 -8.67 14.19
N LEU A 292 -8.16 -8.14 15.40
CA LEU A 292 -6.94 -8.36 16.19
C LEU A 292 -6.85 -9.77 16.80
N MET A 293 -7.90 -10.60 16.70
CA MET A 293 -7.80 -12.05 16.98
C MET A 293 -6.97 -12.80 15.95
N SER A 294 -6.66 -12.19 14.79
CA SER A 294 -5.79 -12.76 13.75
C SER A 294 -4.38 -13.08 14.24
N ARG A 295 -3.97 -12.56 15.40
CA ARG A 295 -2.79 -13.02 16.15
C ARG A 295 -2.75 -14.53 16.33
N ASN A 296 -3.93 -15.15 16.42
CA ASN A 296 -4.06 -16.60 16.43
C ASN A 296 -4.28 -17.07 14.98
N LYS A 297 -3.25 -17.74 14.45
CA LYS A 297 -3.21 -18.19 13.06
C LYS A 297 -4.46 -18.94 12.62
N GLY A 298 -5.08 -18.49 11.52
CA GLY A 298 -6.22 -19.15 10.88
C GLY A 298 -7.55 -19.02 11.64
N VAL A 299 -7.62 -18.19 12.69
CA VAL A 299 -8.84 -17.97 13.46
C VAL A 299 -9.79 -16.99 12.76
N ILE A 300 -9.26 -16.06 11.96
CA ILE A 300 -10.03 -15.01 11.30
C ILE A 300 -10.12 -15.24 9.78
N ASN A 301 -11.21 -14.76 9.18
CA ASN A 301 -11.39 -14.60 7.74
C ASN A 301 -12.26 -13.35 7.48
N TRP A 302 -12.37 -12.94 6.21
CA TRP A 302 -13.16 -11.77 5.85
C TRP A 302 -14.65 -11.90 6.14
N GLU A 303 -15.23 -13.09 6.10
CA GLU A 303 -16.64 -13.31 6.49
C GLU A 303 -16.90 -12.89 7.95
N LYS A 304 -16.03 -13.33 8.87
CA LYS A 304 -16.10 -12.94 10.29
C LYS A 304 -15.90 -11.45 10.49
N VAL A 305 -14.99 -10.83 9.73
CA VAL A 305 -14.75 -9.38 9.77
C VAL A 305 -16.00 -8.63 9.30
N LYS A 306 -16.56 -8.98 8.14
CA LYS A 306 -17.74 -8.32 7.54
C LYS A 306 -19.00 -8.47 8.38
N ALA A 307 -19.16 -9.60 9.07
CA ALA A 307 -20.28 -9.80 10.01
C ALA A 307 -20.29 -8.79 11.18
N LYS A 308 -19.18 -8.06 11.42
CA LYS A 308 -19.07 -7.01 12.43
C LYS A 308 -19.27 -5.59 11.87
N LEU A 309 -19.32 -5.42 10.55
CA LEU A 309 -19.66 -4.12 9.96
C LEU A 309 -21.15 -3.81 10.16
N PRO A 310 -21.51 -2.56 10.48
CA PRO A 310 -22.90 -2.15 10.60
C PRO A 310 -23.58 -2.23 9.22
N GLY A 311 -24.82 -2.72 9.18
CA GLY A 311 -25.59 -2.90 7.94
C GLY A 311 -25.60 -4.33 7.37
N ASN A 312 -24.70 -5.22 7.79
CA ASN A 312 -24.68 -6.63 7.38
C ASN A 312 -25.62 -7.55 8.20
N LYS A 313 -26.60 -6.99 8.92
CA LYS A 313 -27.75 -7.81 9.33
C LYS A 313 -28.55 -8.02 8.05
N THR A 314 -28.47 -9.23 7.50
CA THR A 314 -29.35 -9.70 6.44
C THR A 314 -30.77 -9.24 6.73
N GLU A 315 -31.25 -8.25 5.99
CA GLU A 315 -32.67 -8.05 5.82
C GLU A 315 -33.15 -9.33 5.14
N GLU A 316 -33.86 -10.16 5.90
CA GLU A 316 -34.73 -11.18 5.31
C GLU A 316 -35.70 -10.45 4.40
N TYR A 317 -35.39 -10.45 3.10
CA TYR A 317 -36.38 -10.20 2.07
C TYR A 317 -37.40 -11.33 2.18
N ASN A 318 -38.52 -11.05 2.84
CA ASN A 318 -39.70 -11.90 2.85
C ASN A 318 -40.53 -11.48 1.62
N PRO A 319 -40.78 -12.40 0.66
CA PRO A 319 -41.19 -12.08 -0.71
C PRO A 319 -42.49 -11.31 -0.88
#